data_AF-A0A822FGK7-F1
#
_entry.id   AF-A0A822FGK7-F1
#
_cell.length_a   1.000
_cell.length_b   1.000
_cell.length_c   1.000
_cell.angle_alpha   90.00
_cell.angle_beta   90.00
_cell.angle_gamma   90.00
#
_symmetry.space_group_name_H-M   'P 1'
#
loop_
_entity.id
_entity.type
_entity.pdbx_description
1 polymer ?
#
loop_
_entity_poly.entity_id
_entity_poly.type
_entity_poly.pdbx_seq_one_letter_code
_entity_poly.pdbx_strand_id
1 'polypeptide(L)' 'TTTIPIKLPHISASKRGRQTNQLQFMSKILFKTLWKHEFSWPFQKPVNAAKLQLPVCEN' A
#
# COMPACT_ATOMS: atom_id res chain seq x y z
N THR A 1 19.45 -11.54 9.39
CA THR A 1 19.10 -10.21 9.96
C THR A 1 19.38 -9.13 8.94
N THR A 2 18.44 -8.88 8.01
CA THR A 2 18.51 -7.75 7.05
C THR A 2 17.09 -7.27 6.80
N THR A 3 16.63 -6.35 7.64
CA THR A 3 15.36 -5.64 7.43
C THR A 3 15.58 -4.63 6.33
N ILE A 4 15.20 -4.93 5.08
CA ILE A 4 15.13 -3.92 4.02
C ILE A 4 14.05 -2.92 4.47
N PRO A 5 14.39 -1.66 4.80
CA PRO A 5 13.37 -0.69 5.13
C PRO A 5 12.66 -0.35 3.83
N ILE A 6 11.41 -0.76 3.70
CA ILE A 6 10.49 -0.15 2.74
C ILE A 6 10.45 1.33 3.11
N LYS A 7 11.27 2.14 2.42
CA LYS A 7 11.20 3.59 2.53
C LYS A 7 9.87 3.98 1.89
N LEU A 8 8.80 4.00 2.70
CA LEU A 8 7.55 4.61 2.27
C LEU A 8 7.90 5.97 1.66
N PRO A 9 7.30 6.34 0.51
CA PRO A 9 7.51 7.65 -0.04
C PRO A 9 7.21 8.65 1.07
N HIS A 10 8.26 9.33 1.53
CA HIS A 10 8.15 10.36 2.53
C HIS A 10 7.10 11.33 2.00
N ILE A 11 5.95 11.42 2.68
CA ILE A 11 4.93 12.41 2.38
C ILE A 11 5.61 13.74 2.68
N SER A 12 6.30 14.29 1.70
CA SER A 12 7.01 15.54 1.83
C SER A 12 5.94 16.58 2.09
N ALA A 13 5.96 17.22 3.25
CA ALA A 13 5.03 18.30 3.60
C ALA A 13 5.01 19.43 2.54
N SER A 14 6.02 19.51 1.67
CA SER A 14 6.08 20.43 0.52
C SER A 14 5.17 20.07 -0.65
N LYS A 15 4.68 18.82 -0.76
CA LYS A 15 3.76 18.42 -1.85
C LYS A 15 2.33 18.83 -1.49
N ARG A 16 1.81 19.83 -2.19
CA ARG A 16 0.39 20.20 -2.10
C ARG A 16 -0.47 19.06 -2.62
N GLY A 17 -1.34 18.50 -1.77
CA GLY A 17 -2.35 17.53 -2.17
C GLY A 17 -3.25 18.03 -3.31
N ARG A 18 -3.95 17.11 -3.97
CA ARG A 18 -4.92 17.41 -5.04
C ARG A 18 -6.25 16.77 -4.71
N GLN A 19 -7.34 17.46 -5.03
CA GLN A 19 -8.70 16.93 -4.94
C GLN A 19 -9.34 17.02 -6.32
N THR A 20 -9.22 15.95 -7.09
CA THR A 20 -9.87 15.80 -8.39
C THR A 20 -11.05 14.83 -8.28
N ASN A 21 -12.01 14.91 -9.20
CA ASN A 21 -13.11 13.95 -9.31
C ASN A 21 -12.62 12.49 -9.39
N GLN A 22 -11.51 12.24 -10.10
CA GLN A 22 -10.90 10.92 -10.21
C GLN A 22 -10.37 10.43 -8.86
N LEU A 23 -9.66 11.27 -8.10
CA LEU A 23 -9.18 10.91 -6.76
C LEU A 23 -10.32 10.75 -5.75
N GLN A 24 -11.39 11.53 -5.90
CA GLN A 24 -12.61 11.36 -5.11
C GLN A 24 -13.34 10.06 -5.44
N PHE A 25 -13.42 9.68 -6.71
CA PHE A 25 -13.97 8.39 -7.13
C PHE A 25 -13.13 7.23 -6.56
N MET A 26 -11.80 7.32 -6.66
CA MET A 26 -10.89 6.32 -6.09
C MET A 26 -11.13 6.13 -4.59
N SER A 27 -11.12 7.22 -3.82
CA SER A 27 -11.30 7.17 -2.35
C SER A 27 -12.69 6.72 -1.91
N LYS A 28 -13.76 7.25 -2.52
CA LYS A 28 -15.13 7.02 -2.05
C LYS A 28 -15.75 5.72 -2.54
N ILE A 29 -15.40 5.30 -3.76
CA ILE A 29 -16.02 4.15 -4.41
C ILE A 29 -15.03 3.00 -4.50
N LEU A 30 -13.93 3.18 -5.23
CA LEU A 30 -13.03 2.09 -5.59
C LEU A 30 -12.38 1.45 -4.35
N PHE A 31 -11.78 2.24 -3.47
CA PHE A 31 -11.15 1.71 -2.25
C PHE A 31 -12.18 1.08 -1.32
N LYS A 32 -13.38 1.65 -1.18
CA LYS A 32 -14.44 1.06 -0.37
C LYS A 32 -14.88 -0.31 -0.88
N THR A 33 -14.99 -0.47 -2.20
CA THR A 33 -15.34 -1.75 -2.83
C THR A 33 -14.22 -2.77 -2.65
N LEU A 34 -12.98 -2.39 -2.95
CA LEU A 34 -11.84 -3.28 -2.81
C LEU A 34 -11.61 -3.71 -1.35
N TRP A 35 -11.79 -2.82 -0.37
CA TRP A 35 -11.53 -3.12 1.04
C TRP A 35 -12.56 -4.07 1.66
N LYS A 36 -13.75 -4.16 1.06
CA LYS A 36 -14.82 -5.06 1.50
C LYS A 36 -14.80 -6.41 0.78
N HIS A 37 -13.95 -6.58 -0.22
CA HIS A 37 -13.88 -7.82 -0.98
C HIS A 37 -13.29 -8.95 -0.15
N GLU A 38 -13.80 -10.18 -0.30
CA GLU A 38 -13.36 -11.35 0.49
C GLU A 38 -11.84 -11.61 0.39
N PHE A 39 -11.26 -11.36 -0.77
CA PHE A 39 -9.82 -11.54 -1.00
C PHE A 39 -8.97 -10.30 -0.71
N SER A 40 -9.55 -9.28 -0.07
CA SER A 40 -8.82 -8.04 0.21
C SER A 40 -7.82 -8.18 1.35
N TRP A 41 -8.06 -9.11 2.28
CA TRP A 41 -7.30 -9.26 3.52
C TRP A 41 -5.76 -9.32 3.34
N PRO A 42 -5.16 -9.95 2.31
CA PRO A 42 -3.70 -10.00 2.14
C PRO A 42 -3.09 -8.63 1.77
N PHE A 43 -3.88 -7.74 1.18
CA PHE A 43 -3.43 -6.46 0.63
C PHE A 43 -3.66 -5.28 1.58
N GLN A 44 -4.32 -5.51 2.72
CA GLN A 44 -4.65 -4.44 3.66
C GLN A 44 -3.45 -3.93 4.46
N LYS A 45 -2.33 -4.66 4.44
CA LYS A 45 -1.10 -4.34 5.18
C LYS A 45 0.13 -4.60 4.30
N PRO A 46 1.27 -3.96 4.59
CA PRO A 46 2.53 -4.28 3.93
C PRO A 46 2.86 -5.77 4.05
N VAL A 47 3.37 -6.34 2.97
CA VAL A 47 3.79 -7.75 2.93
C VAL A 47 4.95 -7.96 3.91
N ASN A 48 4.78 -8.89 4.86
CA ASN A 48 5.87 -9.34 5.72
C ASN A 48 6.48 -10.60 5.12
N ALA A 49 7.51 -10.42 4.28
CA ALA A 49 8.17 -11.51 3.56
C ALA A 49 8.76 -12.58 4.49
N ALA A 50 9.33 -12.18 5.64
CA ALA A 50 9.92 -13.11 6.61
C ALA A 50 8.85 -14.02 7.25
N LYS A 51 7.70 -13.45 7.64
CA LYS A 51 6.58 -14.25 8.19
C LYS A 51 5.99 -15.20 7.15
N LEU A 52 6.01 -14.80 5.88
CA LEU A 52 5.48 -15.59 4.76
C LEU A 52 6.52 -16.54 4.14
N GLN A 53 7.76 -16.55 4.66
CA GLN A 53 8.87 -17.38 4.15
C GLN A 53 9.10 -17.18 2.64
N LEU A 54 8.91 -15.96 2.15
CA LEU A 54 9.10 -15.64 0.74
C LEU A 54 10.60 -15.42 0.44
N PRO A 55 11.11 -15.90 -0.70
CA PRO A 55 12.47 -15.62 -1.11
C PRO A 55 12.61 -14.12 -1.41
N VAL A 56 13.64 -13.50 -0.86
CA VAL A 56 14.10 -12.19 -1.31
C VAL A 56 15.01 -12.41 -2.51
N CYS A 57 14.80 -11.67 -3.59
CA CYS A 57 15.76 -11.67 -4.69
C CYS A 57 17.06 -11.04 -4.19
N GLU A 58 18.07 -11.86 -3.87
CA GLU A 58 19.45 -11.42 -3.69
C GLU A 58 20.08 -11.23 -5.06
N ASN A 59 20.54 -10.01 -5.35
CA ASN A 59 21.52 -9.70 -6.40
C ASN A 59 22.68 -8.95 -5.74
#